data_AF-A0A239A2E5-F1
#
_entry.id   AF-A0A239A2E5-F1
#
_cell.length_a   1.000
_cell.length_b   1.000
_cell.length_c   1.000
_cell.angle_alpha   90.00
_cell.angle_beta   90.00
_cell.angle_gamma   90.00
#
_symmetry.space_group_name_H-M   'P 1'
#
loop_
_entity.id
_entity.type
_entity.pdbx_description
1 polymer ?
#
loop_
_entity_poly.entity_id
_entity_poly.type
_entity_poly.pdbx_seq_one_letter_code
_entity_poly.pdbx_strand_id
1 'polypeptide(L)'
;MSRTAQEVALNAAALTGADATYPLFSLHALQMRPHAGGEWQDCPARLFLQERDEARIIALCGTTSRQFTTSTYDGFSFKLGERGFVDRFQLLTFFRLQRQLILQLLDQTGAVRLSLGGDVEPVALELGTNLSLDQMQEAVGGFISIHSWDGEQQAHKLDGTCLVLDEDGKDARKPINALATCLWYLVYPLGTYSTAGQGAPDYIVGDVLLARDSVLRGDD
;
A
#
# COMPACT_ATOMS: atom_id res chain seq x y z
N MET A 1 28.98 -2.76 1.45
CA MET A 1 28.40 -1.60 2.16
C MET A 1 27.56 -2.14 3.31
N SER A 2 27.68 -1.59 4.52
CA SER A 2 26.90 -2.10 5.67
C SER A 2 25.43 -1.72 5.51
N ARG A 3 24.53 -2.59 5.98
CA ARG A 3 23.06 -2.42 5.97
C ARG A 3 22.63 -1.03 6.47
N THR A 4 23.35 -0.52 7.46
CA THR A 4 23.16 0.80 8.09
C THR A 4 23.46 1.98 7.15
N ALA A 5 24.46 1.88 6.27
CA ALA A 5 24.78 2.96 5.33
C ALA A 5 23.74 3.07 4.21
N GLN A 6 23.14 1.93 3.82
CA GLN A 6 22.05 1.87 2.85
C GLN A 6 20.75 2.42 3.46
N GLU A 7 20.42 2.04 4.70
CA GLU A 7 19.30 2.60 5.47
C GLU A 7 19.43 4.13 5.67
N VAL A 8 20.63 4.64 5.98
CA VAL A 8 20.86 6.09 6.13
C VAL A 8 20.75 6.84 4.79
N ALA A 9 21.24 6.27 3.69
CA ALA A 9 21.11 6.87 2.36
C ALA A 9 19.66 6.86 1.84
N LEU A 10 18.91 5.78 2.12
CA LEU A 10 17.47 5.68 1.85
C LEU A 10 16.66 6.70 2.66
N ASN A 11 17.00 6.89 3.94
CA ASN A 11 16.39 7.92 4.79
C ASN A 11 16.65 9.34 4.26
N ALA A 12 17.86 9.63 3.76
CA ALA A 12 18.19 10.95 3.22
C ALA A 12 17.46 11.24 1.90
N ALA A 13 17.35 10.27 0.99
CA ALA A 13 16.66 10.43 -0.28
C ALA A 13 15.13 10.52 -0.15
N ALA A 14 14.55 9.82 0.83
CA ALA A 14 13.12 9.89 1.16
C ALA A 14 12.68 11.24 1.75
N LEU A 15 13.62 12.02 2.29
CA LEU A 15 13.42 13.36 2.84
C LEU A 15 13.57 14.48 1.79
N THR A 16 14.27 14.25 0.68
CA THR A 16 14.61 15.32 -0.30
C THR A 16 13.53 15.61 -1.36
N GLY A 17 12.32 15.05 -1.23
CA GLY A 17 11.14 15.54 -1.97
C GLY A 17 11.21 15.53 -3.50
N ALA A 18 12.07 14.71 -4.11
CA ALA A 18 12.26 14.68 -5.57
C ALA A 18 11.28 13.75 -6.31
N ASP A 19 10.46 12.97 -5.60
CA ASP A 19 9.49 12.06 -6.21
C ASP A 19 8.09 12.69 -6.16
N ALA A 20 7.71 13.39 -7.22
CA ALA A 20 6.43 14.14 -7.33
C ALA A 20 5.18 13.24 -7.32
N THR A 21 5.35 11.91 -7.32
CA THR A 21 4.28 10.92 -7.29
C THR A 21 4.15 10.28 -5.92
N TYR A 22 3.76 11.13 -4.96
CA TYR A 22 3.64 10.77 -3.56
C TYR A 22 2.48 9.77 -3.32
N PRO A 23 2.70 8.73 -2.50
CA PRO A 23 1.67 7.74 -2.24
C PRO A 23 0.48 8.38 -1.51
N LEU A 24 -0.69 8.24 -2.13
CA LEU A 24 -1.97 8.21 -1.42
C LEU A 24 -1.89 7.07 -0.41
N PHE A 25 -1.91 7.35 0.89
CA PHE A 25 -2.01 6.27 1.87
C PHE A 25 -3.34 6.24 2.59
N SER A 26 -3.97 5.06 2.54
CA SER A 26 -5.26 4.78 3.16
C SER A 26 -5.11 4.87 4.67
N LEU A 27 -5.85 5.78 5.30
CA LEU A 27 -5.93 5.83 6.75
C LEU A 27 -6.91 4.78 7.30
N HIS A 28 -7.64 4.03 6.49
CA HIS A 28 -8.83 3.30 6.95
C HIS A 28 -8.51 2.10 7.85
N ALA A 29 -7.25 1.69 7.91
CA ALA A 29 -6.74 0.64 8.79
C ALA A 29 -5.87 1.20 9.93
N LEU A 30 -5.75 2.52 10.03
CA LEU A 30 -4.92 3.18 11.02
C LEU A 30 -5.78 3.62 12.19
N GLN A 31 -5.17 3.58 13.36
CA GLN A 31 -5.68 4.29 14.52
C GLN A 31 -4.91 5.60 14.67
N MET A 32 -5.57 6.62 15.17
CA MET A 32 -4.97 7.91 15.49
C MET A 32 -5.36 8.38 16.88
N ARG A 33 -4.53 9.24 17.46
CA ARG A 33 -4.87 9.96 18.71
C ARG A 33 -4.25 11.36 18.69
N PRO A 34 -4.87 12.35 19.35
CA PRO A 34 -4.27 13.67 19.49
C PRO A 34 -2.95 13.65 20.27
N HIS A 35 -1.98 14.49 19.91
CA HIS A 35 -0.72 14.63 20.66
C HIS A 35 -0.91 15.12 22.09
N ALA A 36 -1.95 15.93 22.32
CA ALA A 36 -2.30 16.43 23.65
C ALA A 36 -2.77 15.32 24.62
N GLY A 37 -2.82 14.07 24.16
CA GLY A 37 -3.38 12.94 24.88
C GLY A 37 -4.79 12.61 24.41
N GLY A 38 -5.22 11.38 24.67
CA GLY A 38 -6.52 10.87 24.26
C GLY A 38 -6.50 9.37 23.99
N GLU A 39 -7.68 8.80 23.79
CA GLU A 39 -7.85 7.41 23.37
C GLU A 39 -7.47 7.25 21.89
N TRP A 40 -7.02 6.04 21.53
CA TRP A 40 -6.86 5.65 20.14
C TRP A 40 -8.23 5.51 19.49
N GLN A 41 -8.37 6.07 18.29
CA GLN A 41 -9.59 6.03 17.51
C GLN A 41 -9.26 5.60 16.09
N ASP A 42 -10.16 4.86 15.45
CA ASP A 42 -9.97 4.52 14.05
C ASP A 42 -10.01 5.79 13.20
N CYS A 43 -9.05 5.89 12.28
CA CYS A 43 -9.04 6.96 11.31
C CYS A 43 -10.28 6.87 10.40
N PRO A 44 -10.74 7.99 9.83
CA PRO A 44 -11.90 7.97 8.95
C PRO A 44 -11.69 7.03 7.76
N ALA A 45 -12.58 6.05 7.62
CA ALA A 45 -12.91 5.52 6.30
C ALA A 45 -13.45 6.71 5.47
N ARG A 46 -13.11 7.03 4.23
CA ARG A 46 -12.17 6.46 3.32
C ARG A 46 -11.11 7.50 2.99
N LEU A 47 -10.30 7.85 3.97
CA LEU A 47 -9.38 8.96 3.82
C LEU A 47 -8.02 8.51 3.29
N PHE A 48 -7.53 9.18 2.26
CA PHE A 48 -6.17 9.02 1.79
C PHE A 48 -5.42 10.33 1.94
N LEU A 49 -4.20 10.27 2.45
CA LEU A 49 -3.35 11.45 2.55
C LEU A 49 -2.29 11.40 1.45
N GLN A 50 -2.15 12.50 0.74
CA GLN A 50 -1.08 12.76 -0.22
C GLN A 50 -0.35 14.02 0.23
N GLU A 51 0.96 13.94 0.39
CA GLU A 51 1.78 15.10 0.74
C GLU A 51 1.90 16.03 -0.47
N ARG A 52 1.66 17.34 -0.26
CA ARG A 52 1.93 18.36 -1.28
C ARG A 52 2.52 19.60 -0.63
N ASP A 53 3.84 19.71 -0.73
CA ASP A 53 4.67 20.77 -0.14
C ASP A 53 4.52 20.88 1.39
N GLU A 54 5.58 21.33 2.06
CA GLU A 54 5.86 21.20 3.51
C GLU A 54 4.75 21.64 4.50
N ALA A 55 3.65 22.25 4.02
CA ALA A 55 2.57 22.77 4.83
C ALA A 55 1.17 22.18 4.55
N ARG A 56 0.99 21.32 3.53
CA ARG A 56 -0.37 20.92 3.07
C ARG A 56 -0.46 19.44 2.72
N ILE A 57 -1.57 18.82 3.13
CA ILE A 57 -1.94 17.46 2.74
C ILE A 57 -3.16 17.54 1.85
N ILE A 58 -3.16 16.82 0.73
CA ILE A 58 -4.37 16.53 -0.02
C ILE A 58 -4.99 15.29 0.61
N ALA A 59 -6.13 15.48 1.24
CA ALA A 59 -6.97 14.42 1.72
C ALA A 59 -7.98 14.06 0.63
N LEU A 60 -8.12 12.76 0.34
CA LEU A 60 -9.08 12.24 -0.63
C LEU A 60 -10.16 11.48 0.10
N CYS A 61 -11.40 11.93 -0.07
CA CYS A 61 -12.57 11.26 0.48
C CYS A 61 -13.02 10.17 -0.47
N GLY A 62 -12.73 8.91 -0.18
CA GLY A 62 -13.03 7.79 -1.06
C GLY A 62 -14.52 7.65 -1.40
N THR A 63 -15.46 8.05 -0.53
CA THR A 63 -16.91 8.04 -0.87
C THR A 63 -17.30 9.03 -1.97
N THR A 64 -16.61 10.16 -2.07
CA THR A 64 -17.00 11.25 -2.98
C THR A 64 -15.97 11.49 -4.07
N SER A 65 -14.83 10.79 -4.01
CA SER A 65 -13.63 11.02 -4.82
C SER A 65 -13.16 12.49 -4.79
N ARG A 66 -13.58 13.26 -3.78
CA ARG A 66 -13.22 14.67 -3.64
C ARG A 66 -11.89 14.79 -2.91
N GLN A 67 -11.01 15.56 -3.52
CA GLN A 67 -9.77 16.01 -2.92
C GLN A 67 -10.01 17.31 -2.16
N PHE A 68 -9.40 17.45 -0.99
CA PHE A 68 -9.40 18.69 -0.21
C PHE A 68 -8.08 18.87 0.52
N THR A 69 -7.66 20.12 0.69
CA THR A 69 -6.43 20.44 1.40
C THR A 69 -6.70 20.55 2.90
N THR A 70 -5.83 19.98 3.73
CA THR A 70 -5.93 20.09 5.19
C THR A 70 -4.57 19.97 5.88
N SER A 71 -4.49 20.48 7.11
CA SER A 71 -3.40 20.28 8.08
C SER A 71 -3.91 19.63 9.39
N THR A 72 -5.18 19.24 9.45
CA THR A 72 -5.83 18.72 10.67
C THR A 72 -5.06 17.55 11.29
N TYR A 73 -4.40 16.74 10.46
CA TYR A 73 -3.70 15.53 10.87
C TYR A 73 -2.30 15.76 11.47
N ASP A 74 -1.78 16.99 11.43
CA ASP A 74 -0.47 17.33 12.00
C ASP A 74 -0.45 17.28 13.54
N GLY A 75 -1.63 17.28 14.18
CA GLY A 75 -1.79 17.20 15.63
C GLY A 75 -1.96 15.77 16.17
N PHE A 76 -1.71 14.73 15.35
CA PHE A 76 -2.04 13.34 15.67
C PHE A 76 -0.83 12.40 15.58
N SER A 77 -0.81 11.43 16.48
CA SER A 77 0.02 10.21 16.36
C SER A 77 -0.80 9.09 15.72
N PHE A 78 -0.13 8.17 15.04
CA PHE A 78 -0.76 7.09 14.28
C PHE A 78 -0.30 5.70 14.75
N LYS A 79 -1.12 4.68 14.51
CA LYS A 79 -0.81 3.28 14.81
C LYS A 79 -1.33 2.38 13.68
N LEU A 80 -0.48 1.47 13.17
CA LEU A 80 -0.80 0.42 12.21
C LEU A 80 -0.50 -0.93 12.85
N GLY A 81 -1.53 -1.74 13.14
CA GLY A 81 -1.33 -2.92 14.00
C GLY A 81 -0.65 -2.48 15.30
N GLU A 82 0.40 -3.15 15.76
CA GLU A 82 1.16 -2.72 16.95
C GLU A 82 2.22 -1.63 16.71
N ARG A 83 2.41 -1.20 15.45
CA ARG A 83 3.44 -0.22 15.09
C ARG A 83 2.94 1.20 15.29
N GLY A 84 3.60 1.96 16.16
CA GLY A 84 3.30 3.37 16.42
C GLY A 84 4.15 4.34 15.62
N PHE A 85 3.56 5.45 15.21
CA PHE A 85 4.21 6.56 14.52
C PHE A 85 3.91 7.86 15.26
N VAL A 86 4.94 8.65 15.52
CA VAL A 86 4.80 9.89 16.30
C VAL A 86 3.89 10.87 15.59
N ASP A 87 4.03 10.98 14.27
CA ASP A 87 3.29 11.89 13.40
C ASP A 87 3.07 11.27 12.01
N ARG A 88 2.41 12.02 11.13
CA ARG A 88 2.17 11.57 9.75
C ARG A 88 3.45 11.48 8.90
N PHE A 89 4.51 12.21 9.25
CA PHE A 89 5.76 12.21 8.47
C PHE A 89 6.50 10.90 8.67
N GLN A 90 6.55 10.39 9.90
CA GLN A 90 7.10 9.06 10.18
C GLN A 90 6.31 7.96 9.50
N LEU A 91 4.98 8.06 9.53
CA LEU A 91 4.09 7.12 8.83
C LEU A 91 4.33 7.16 7.31
N LEU A 92 4.46 8.35 6.73
CA LEU A 92 4.78 8.57 5.32
C LEU A 92 6.13 7.93 4.95
N THR A 93 7.17 8.21 5.72
CA THR A 93 8.49 7.63 5.53
C THR A 93 8.43 6.11 5.59
N PHE A 94 7.67 5.55 6.54
CA PHE A 94 7.48 4.11 6.63
C PHE A 94 6.89 3.51 5.34
N PHE A 95 5.77 4.04 4.84
CA PHE A 95 5.17 3.53 3.60
C PHE A 95 6.07 3.73 2.37
N ARG A 96 6.86 4.81 2.31
CA ARG A 96 7.87 5.01 1.25
C ARG A 96 8.94 3.92 1.27
N LEU A 97 9.47 3.61 2.46
CA LEU A 97 10.47 2.55 2.62
C LEU A 97 9.90 1.18 2.24
N GLN A 98 8.66 0.87 2.65
CA GLN A 98 8.00 -0.38 2.24
C GLN A 98 7.81 -0.46 0.73
N ARG A 99 7.40 0.62 0.08
CA ARG A 99 7.28 0.66 -1.39
C ARG A 99 8.61 0.42 -2.10
N GLN A 100 9.70 1.03 -1.61
CA GLN A 100 11.03 0.79 -2.17
C GLN A 100 11.46 -0.66 -1.98
N LEU A 101 11.18 -1.23 -0.80
CA LEU A 101 11.44 -2.64 -0.51
C LEU A 101 10.64 -3.56 -1.44
N ILE A 102 9.36 -3.27 -1.69
CA ILE A 102 8.51 -3.99 -2.64
C ILE A 102 9.18 -4.05 -4.02
N LEU A 103 9.54 -2.89 -4.57
CA LEU A 103 10.14 -2.82 -5.91
C LEU A 103 11.45 -3.61 -5.97
N GLN A 104 12.30 -3.47 -4.95
CA GLN A 104 13.55 -4.20 -4.86
C GLN A 104 13.33 -5.73 -4.79
N LEU A 105 12.41 -6.18 -3.94
CA LEU A 105 12.16 -7.61 -3.76
C LEU A 105 11.45 -8.22 -4.96
N LEU A 106 10.56 -7.48 -5.62
CA LEU A 106 9.94 -7.91 -6.88
C LEU A 106 10.99 -8.13 -7.98
N ASP A 107 12.00 -7.27 -8.07
CA ASP A 107 13.08 -7.46 -9.05
C ASP A 107 13.98 -8.67 -8.74
N GLN A 108 14.04 -9.07 -7.47
CA GLN A 108 14.86 -10.20 -7.02
C GLN A 108 14.13 -11.55 -7.04
N THR A 109 12.84 -11.54 -6.73
CA THR A 109 12.05 -12.75 -6.45
C THR A 109 10.81 -12.87 -7.32
N GLY A 110 10.40 -11.79 -8.00
CA GLY A 110 9.17 -11.75 -8.78
C GLY A 110 7.88 -11.72 -7.95
N ALA A 111 7.92 -12.01 -6.65
CA ALA A 111 6.72 -12.09 -5.82
C ALA A 111 6.98 -11.70 -4.35
N VAL A 112 6.06 -10.90 -3.79
CA VAL A 112 6.14 -10.41 -2.41
C VAL A 112 4.79 -10.50 -1.71
N ARG A 113 4.80 -10.96 -0.46
CA ARG A 113 3.64 -10.91 0.43
C ARG A 113 3.60 -9.55 1.12
N LEU A 114 2.41 -8.95 1.16
CA LEU A 114 2.12 -7.69 1.85
C LEU A 114 1.22 -7.98 3.04
N SER A 115 1.75 -7.80 4.23
CA SER A 115 1.05 -8.11 5.48
C SER A 115 0.21 -6.93 5.98
N LEU A 116 -0.84 -7.19 6.76
CA LEU A 116 -1.67 -6.14 7.39
C LEU A 116 -0.88 -5.12 8.23
N GLY A 117 0.20 -5.55 8.87
CA GLY A 117 1.10 -4.67 9.64
C GLY A 117 1.99 -3.75 8.78
N GLY A 118 1.88 -3.86 7.45
CA GLY A 118 2.72 -3.15 6.49
C GLY A 118 4.08 -3.80 6.25
N ASP A 119 4.31 -5.01 6.76
CA ASP A 119 5.53 -5.77 6.50
C ASP A 119 5.49 -6.38 5.09
N VAL A 120 6.61 -6.25 4.39
CA VAL A 120 6.83 -6.76 3.04
C VAL A 120 7.82 -7.92 3.11
N GLU A 121 7.38 -9.09 2.68
CA GLU A 121 8.19 -10.30 2.75
C GLU A 121 8.33 -10.94 1.37
N PRO A 122 9.55 -11.35 0.97
CA PRO A 122 9.72 -12.06 -0.28
C PRO A 122 9.03 -13.42 -0.21
N VAL A 123 8.37 -13.82 -1.29
CA VAL A 123 7.92 -15.20 -1.42
C VAL A 123 9.08 -16.00 -1.99
N ALA A 124 9.53 -17.00 -1.23
CA ALA A 124 10.66 -17.83 -1.62
C ALA A 124 10.28 -18.69 -2.84
N LEU A 125 10.83 -18.33 -4.00
CA LEU A 125 10.78 -19.12 -5.21
C LEU A 125 12.13 -19.79 -5.46
N GLU A 126 12.11 -21.02 -5.95
CA GLU A 126 13.29 -21.58 -6.59
C GLU A 126 13.55 -20.80 -7.88
N LEU A 127 14.79 -20.34 -8.10
CA LEU A 127 15.17 -19.56 -9.27
C LEU A 127 14.76 -20.27 -10.57
N GLY A 128 13.93 -19.61 -11.39
CA GLY A 128 13.45 -20.16 -12.67
C GLY A 128 12.18 -21.00 -12.56
N THR A 129 11.48 -20.99 -11.42
CA THR A 129 10.18 -21.66 -11.25
C THR A 129 9.05 -20.66 -11.07
N ASN A 130 7.85 -21.05 -11.52
CA ASN A 130 6.62 -20.29 -11.30
C ASN A 130 6.07 -20.56 -9.89
N LEU A 131 5.30 -19.61 -9.35
CA LEU A 131 4.54 -19.83 -8.13
C LEU A 131 3.52 -20.96 -8.32
N SER A 132 3.59 -21.97 -7.46
CA SER A 132 2.54 -22.97 -7.39
C SER A 132 1.25 -22.38 -6.80
N LEU A 133 0.11 -22.97 -7.15
CA LEU A 133 -1.18 -22.57 -6.57
C LEU A 133 -1.16 -22.64 -5.04
N ASP A 134 -0.59 -23.69 -4.47
CA ASP A 134 -0.51 -23.88 -3.02
C ASP A 134 0.27 -22.73 -2.35
N GLN A 135 1.40 -22.30 -2.94
CA GLN A 135 2.16 -21.15 -2.43
C GLN A 135 1.39 -19.84 -2.52
N MET A 136 0.63 -19.63 -3.60
CA MET A 136 -0.22 -18.44 -3.74
C MET A 136 -1.36 -18.44 -2.70
N GLN A 137 -2.02 -19.58 -2.53
CA GLN A 137 -3.09 -19.76 -1.55
C GLN A 137 -2.57 -19.58 -0.12
N GLU A 138 -1.41 -20.14 0.21
CA GLU A 138 -0.76 -19.96 1.51
C GLU A 138 -0.43 -18.49 1.78
N ALA A 139 0.05 -17.76 0.76
CA ALA A 139 0.43 -16.37 0.90
C ALA A 139 -0.74 -15.43 1.23
N VAL A 140 -1.97 -15.75 0.80
CA VAL A 140 -3.16 -14.90 0.97
C VAL A 140 -4.27 -15.53 1.83
N GLY A 141 -4.06 -16.74 2.33
CA GLY A 141 -4.94 -17.39 3.32
C GLY A 141 -6.04 -18.30 2.74
N GLY A 142 -5.89 -18.85 1.54
CA GLY A 142 -6.80 -19.85 0.97
C GLY A 142 -7.18 -19.59 -0.48
N PHE A 143 -8.47 -19.66 -0.81
CA PHE A 143 -8.99 -19.45 -2.18
C PHE A 143 -8.60 -18.09 -2.73
N ILE A 144 -8.15 -18.03 -3.99
CA ILE A 144 -7.58 -16.81 -4.57
C ILE A 144 -8.34 -16.29 -5.79
N SER A 145 -8.32 -14.98 -5.94
CA SER A 145 -8.63 -14.24 -7.17
C SER A 145 -7.39 -13.48 -7.64
N ILE A 146 -7.13 -13.49 -8.95
CA ILE A 146 -5.98 -12.82 -9.57
C ILE A 146 -6.50 -11.65 -10.41
N HIS A 147 -6.00 -10.46 -10.08
CA HIS A 147 -6.35 -9.22 -10.77
C HIS A 147 -5.11 -8.72 -11.53
N SER A 148 -5.18 -8.72 -12.87
CA SER A 148 -4.15 -8.11 -13.69
C SER A 148 -4.24 -6.59 -13.64
N TRP A 149 -3.08 -5.93 -13.77
CA TRP A 149 -2.98 -4.49 -13.78
C TRP A 149 -2.50 -3.96 -15.14
N ASP A 150 -3.45 -3.73 -16.04
CA ASP A 150 -3.14 -3.21 -17.38
C ASP A 150 -3.26 -1.66 -17.46
N GLY A 151 -3.70 -0.99 -16.39
CA GLY A 151 -4.22 0.39 -16.43
C GLY A 151 -3.20 1.54 -16.43
N GLU A 152 -2.07 1.46 -15.74
CA GLU A 152 -1.04 2.54 -15.70
C GLU A 152 0.38 1.96 -15.56
N GLN A 153 0.75 1.12 -16.53
CA GLN A 153 1.98 0.33 -16.55
C GLN A 153 3.30 1.14 -16.46
N GLN A 154 3.35 2.39 -16.93
CA GLN A 154 4.63 3.13 -17.06
C GLN A 154 5.02 4.03 -15.89
N ALA A 155 4.08 4.50 -15.06
CA ALA A 155 4.39 5.56 -14.09
C ALA A 155 5.25 5.07 -12.91
N HIS A 156 5.15 3.79 -12.55
CA HIS A 156 5.57 3.34 -11.21
C HIS A 156 6.36 2.01 -11.15
N LYS A 157 6.85 1.49 -12.28
CA LYS A 157 7.64 0.23 -12.38
C LYS A 157 6.93 -1.04 -11.87
N LEU A 158 5.62 -0.99 -11.71
CA LEU A 158 4.76 -2.13 -11.40
C LEU A 158 4.17 -2.79 -12.65
N ASP A 159 4.73 -2.48 -13.83
CA ASP A 159 4.35 -3.10 -15.09
C ASP A 159 4.42 -4.63 -15.02
N GLY A 160 3.47 -5.30 -15.67
CA GLY A 160 3.36 -6.75 -15.69
C GLY A 160 3.31 -7.37 -14.30
N THR A 161 2.66 -6.73 -13.33
CA THR A 161 2.35 -7.34 -12.04
C THR A 161 0.86 -7.60 -11.89
N CYS A 162 0.51 -8.57 -11.05
CA CYS A 162 -0.84 -8.91 -10.68
C CYS A 162 -0.98 -8.85 -9.16
N LEU A 163 -2.17 -8.48 -8.71
CA LEU A 163 -2.58 -8.65 -7.33
C LEU A 163 -3.27 -10.00 -7.18
N VAL A 164 -2.77 -10.81 -6.28
CA VAL A 164 -3.43 -12.03 -5.83
C VAL A 164 -4.04 -11.74 -4.47
N LEU A 165 -5.35 -11.93 -4.39
CA LEU A 165 -6.19 -11.69 -3.22
C LEU A 165 -6.89 -12.97 -2.87
N ASP A 166 -7.41 -13.09 -1.65
CA ASP A 166 -8.44 -14.07 -1.43
C ASP A 166 -9.74 -13.71 -2.21
N GLU A 167 -10.58 -14.69 -2.57
CA GLU A 167 -11.85 -14.47 -3.31
C GLU A 167 -12.79 -13.47 -2.59
N ASP A 168 -12.63 -13.35 -1.27
CA ASP A 168 -13.37 -12.47 -0.37
C ASP A 168 -12.58 -11.19 -0.04
N GLY A 169 -11.69 -10.73 -0.93
CA GLY A 169 -10.88 -9.51 -0.76
C GLY A 169 -11.69 -8.21 -0.54
N LYS A 170 -13.03 -8.31 -0.48
CA LYS A 170 -14.01 -7.27 -0.20
C LYS A 170 -14.85 -7.53 1.07
N ASP A 171 -14.58 -8.60 1.84
CA ASP A 171 -15.29 -8.86 3.08
C ASP A 171 -14.91 -7.82 4.14
N ALA A 172 -15.86 -6.95 4.47
CA ALA A 172 -15.72 -5.90 5.48
C ALA A 172 -15.39 -6.44 6.89
N ARG A 173 -15.47 -7.76 7.12
CA ARG A 173 -15.07 -8.40 8.38
C ARG A 173 -13.57 -8.60 8.50
N LYS A 174 -12.83 -8.58 7.40
CA LYS A 174 -11.36 -8.71 7.41
C LYS A 174 -10.71 -7.33 7.59
N PRO A 175 -9.58 -7.24 8.30
CA PRO A 175 -8.85 -5.98 8.41
C PRO A 175 -8.37 -5.49 7.05
N ILE A 176 -8.36 -4.17 6.85
CA ILE A 176 -7.93 -3.55 5.59
C ILE A 176 -6.39 -3.55 5.51
N ASN A 177 -5.86 -3.94 4.37
CA ASN A 177 -4.44 -3.84 4.07
C ASN A 177 -4.13 -2.42 3.57
N ALA A 178 -3.63 -1.57 4.47
CA ALA A 178 -3.32 -0.18 4.13
C ALA A 178 -2.36 -0.13 2.93
N LEU A 179 -1.23 -0.84 2.98
CA LEU A 179 -0.19 -0.80 1.96
C LEU A 179 -0.70 -1.24 0.57
N ALA A 180 -1.37 -2.40 0.51
CA ALA A 180 -1.94 -2.89 -0.75
C ALA A 180 -3.02 -1.95 -1.31
N THR A 181 -3.87 -1.42 -0.43
CA THR A 181 -4.89 -0.43 -0.81
C THR A 181 -4.25 0.84 -1.37
N CYS A 182 -3.13 1.32 -0.80
CA CYS A 182 -2.38 2.45 -1.36
C CYS A 182 -1.90 2.17 -2.78
N LEU A 183 -1.27 1.00 -2.98
CA LEU A 183 -0.77 0.59 -4.29
C LEU A 183 -1.89 0.49 -5.31
N TRP A 184 -3.05 -0.05 -4.91
CA TRP A 184 -4.24 -0.12 -5.75
C TRP A 184 -4.68 1.25 -6.24
N TYR A 185 -4.83 2.24 -5.36
CA TYR A 185 -5.27 3.59 -5.77
C TYR A 185 -4.23 4.38 -6.55
N LEU A 186 -2.94 4.11 -6.35
CA LEU A 186 -1.89 4.72 -7.15
C LEU A 186 -1.93 4.26 -8.62
N VAL A 187 -2.41 3.04 -8.87
CA VAL A 187 -2.49 2.45 -10.21
C VAL A 187 -3.91 2.57 -10.79
N TYR A 188 -4.93 2.62 -9.94
CA TYR A 188 -6.34 2.73 -10.29
C TYR A 188 -6.92 4.02 -9.68
N PRO A 189 -6.69 5.19 -10.33
CA PRO A 189 -7.21 6.45 -9.81
C PRO A 189 -8.74 6.40 -9.72
N LEU A 190 -9.27 6.85 -8.58
CA LEU A 190 -10.70 6.83 -8.24
C LEU A 190 -11.64 7.34 -9.35
N GLY A 191 -11.18 8.32 -10.14
CA GLY A 191 -11.97 8.93 -11.21
C GLY A 191 -12.32 7.98 -12.36
N THR A 192 -11.58 6.89 -12.55
CA THR A 192 -11.80 5.94 -13.67
C THR A 192 -12.92 4.94 -13.37
N TYR A 193 -13.17 4.63 -12.09
CA TYR A 193 -14.14 3.61 -11.68
C TYR A 193 -15.25 4.11 -10.74
N SER A 194 -15.08 5.26 -10.07
CA SER A 194 -16.17 5.92 -9.36
C SER A 194 -17.02 6.72 -10.35
N THR A 195 -17.84 6.04 -11.15
CA THR A 195 -18.93 6.76 -11.83
C THR A 195 -19.90 7.27 -10.76
N ALA A 196 -20.33 8.52 -10.88
CA ALA A 196 -21.30 9.10 -9.96
C ALA A 196 -22.57 8.24 -9.93
N GLY A 197 -22.73 7.43 -8.88
CA GLY A 197 -23.85 6.50 -8.71
C GLY A 197 -23.49 5.02 -8.59
N GLN A 198 -22.24 4.60 -8.82
CA GLN A 198 -21.81 3.22 -8.58
C GLN A 198 -20.75 3.14 -7.49
N GLY A 199 -21.17 2.65 -6.33
CA GLY A 199 -20.30 2.00 -5.35
C GLY A 199 -19.34 2.90 -4.57
N ALA A 200 -19.13 2.50 -3.31
CA ALA A 200 -17.94 2.88 -2.58
C ALA A 200 -16.68 2.42 -3.34
N PRO A 201 -15.53 3.09 -3.17
CA PRO A 201 -14.32 2.65 -3.82
C PRO A 201 -13.83 1.34 -3.17
N ASP A 202 -13.31 0.43 -3.99
CA ASP A 202 -12.83 -0.87 -3.53
C ASP A 202 -11.58 -0.67 -2.64
N TYR A 203 -11.59 -1.28 -1.46
CA TYR A 203 -10.42 -1.40 -0.59
C TYR A 203 -9.98 -2.85 -0.57
N ILE A 204 -8.72 -3.09 -0.23
CA ILE A 204 -8.16 -4.43 -0.17
C ILE A 204 -8.12 -4.86 1.30
N VAL A 205 -8.66 -6.05 1.60
CA VAL A 205 -8.62 -6.65 2.93
C VAL A 205 -7.66 -7.82 2.99
N GLY A 206 -7.17 -8.13 4.19
CA GLY A 206 -6.31 -9.29 4.46
C GLY A 206 -4.86 -9.13 4.03
N ASP A 207 -4.08 -10.18 4.23
CA ASP A 207 -2.75 -10.29 3.63
C ASP A 207 -2.92 -10.56 2.14
N VAL A 208 -1.99 -10.03 1.32
CA VAL A 208 -2.10 -10.15 -0.13
C VAL A 208 -0.76 -10.46 -0.76
N LEU A 209 -0.81 -10.98 -1.98
CA LEU A 209 0.38 -11.30 -2.75
C LEU A 209 0.44 -10.39 -3.98
N LEU A 210 1.58 -9.73 -4.14
CA LEU A 210 1.92 -8.92 -5.29
C LEU A 210 2.99 -9.68 -6.09
N ALA A 211 2.68 -10.06 -7.33
CA ALA A 211 3.55 -10.92 -8.13
C ALA A 211 3.66 -10.43 -9.59
N ARG A 212 4.80 -10.66 -10.24
CA ARG A 212 4.99 -10.43 -11.68
C ARG A 212 4.19 -11.47 -12.47
N ASP A 213 3.64 -11.08 -13.61
CA ASP A 213 2.88 -11.98 -14.50
C ASP A 213 3.75 -13.16 -14.95
N SER A 214 5.03 -12.88 -15.22
CA SER A 214 6.03 -13.88 -15.60
C SER A 214 6.21 -15.01 -14.57
N VAL A 215 6.08 -14.72 -13.27
CA VAL A 215 6.20 -15.74 -12.22
C VAL A 215 4.86 -16.43 -11.92
N LEU A 216 3.74 -15.88 -12.39
CA LEU A 216 2.41 -16.46 -12.21
C LEU A 216 2.02 -17.38 -13.37
N ARG A 217 2.27 -16.94 -14.59
CA ARG A 217 1.81 -17.61 -15.82
C ARG A 217 2.91 -18.42 -16.49
N GLY A 218 4.17 -18.20 -16.12
CA GLY A 218 5.33 -18.70 -16.84
C GLY A 218 5.55 -17.92 -18.12
N ASP A 219 6.71 -17.30 -18.24
CA ASP A 219 7.20 -16.88 -19.55
C ASP A 219 7.86 -18.10 -20.21
N ASP A 220 7.25 -18.61 -21.28
CA ASP A 220 7.94 -19.44 -22.29
C ASP A 220 8.84 -18.57 -23.18
#